data_AF-A0A1A7QIA0-F1
#
_entry.id   AF-A0A1A7QIA0-F1
#
_cell.length_a   1.000
_cell.length_b   1.000
_cell.length_c   1.000
_cell.angle_alpha   90.00
_cell.angle_beta   90.00
_cell.angle_gamma   90.00
#
_symmetry.space_group_name_H-M   'P 1'
#
loop_
_entity.id
_entity.type
_entity.pdbx_description
1 polymer ?
#
loop_
_entity_poly.entity_id
_entity_poly.type
_entity_poly.pdbx_seq_one_letter_code
_entity_poly.pdbx_strand_id
1 'polypeptide(L)'
;MQDRGMTVLDGEIEARRQHIGTTDLPDQYGASENYADDEGEASPPPPSLFDDLLALFADGKTYAQAEVAYQKSRAGFAANRLKFVAVYGAAAFGVFHLALIALTVGVLIALMPLVGPWFATAIVTLGLIVLGVVLLRKLKAKVDDIRSAFAEDGQ
;
A
#
# COMPACT_ATOMS: atom_id res chain seq x y z
N MET A 1 -44.01 8.26 -44.07
CA MET A 1 -42.82 9.13 -43.99
C MET A 1 -41.98 8.65 -42.83
N GLN A 2 -40.64 8.68 -42.94
CA GLN A 2 -39.64 8.21 -41.97
C GLN A 2 -39.10 6.76 -42.14
N ASP A 3 -38.59 6.44 -43.33
CA ASP A 3 -37.59 5.37 -43.54
C ASP A 3 -36.46 5.92 -44.43
N ARG A 4 -35.70 6.87 -43.88
CA ARG A 4 -34.61 7.59 -44.59
C ARG A 4 -33.35 7.78 -43.74
N GLY A 5 -33.34 7.25 -42.52
CA GLY A 5 -32.24 7.43 -41.57
C GLY A 5 -31.20 6.30 -41.57
N MET A 6 -31.54 5.10 -42.06
CA MET A 6 -30.66 3.92 -41.97
C MET A 6 -29.66 3.85 -43.13
N THR A 7 -30.06 4.26 -44.34
CA THR A 7 -29.20 4.17 -45.54
C THR A 7 -28.05 5.19 -45.58
N VAL A 8 -28.17 6.30 -44.86
CA VAL A 8 -27.12 7.34 -44.80
C VAL A 8 -25.95 6.88 -43.93
N LEU A 9 -26.24 6.15 -42.84
CA LEU A 9 -25.20 5.61 -41.95
C LEU A 9 -24.42 4.49 -42.63
N ASP A 10 -25.08 3.63 -43.42
CA ASP A 10 -24.41 2.54 -44.14
C ASP A 10 -23.43 3.05 -45.20
N GLY A 11 -23.78 4.12 -45.93
CA GLY A 11 -22.89 4.75 -46.90
C GLY A 11 -21.67 5.43 -46.27
N GLU A 12 -21.82 6.00 -45.08
CA GLU A 12 -20.72 6.65 -44.35
C GLU A 12 -19.76 5.64 -43.71
N ILE A 13 -20.28 4.47 -43.31
CA ILE A 13 -19.48 3.36 -42.77
C ILE A 13 -18.67 2.66 -43.88
N GLU A 14 -19.22 2.51 -45.10
CA GLU A 14 -18.47 1.97 -46.25
C GLU A 14 -17.36 2.90 -46.73
N ALA A 15 -17.63 4.21 -46.78
CA ALA A 15 -16.62 5.21 -47.16
C ALA A 15 -15.43 5.24 -46.19
N ARG A 16 -15.67 5.05 -44.89
CA ARG A 16 -14.61 5.01 -43.87
C ARG A 16 -13.81 3.70 -43.89
N ARG A 17 -14.35 2.61 -44.44
CA ARG A 17 -13.68 1.30 -44.54
C ARG A 17 -12.73 1.20 -45.74
N GLN A 18 -12.96 1.97 -46.81
CA GLN A 18 -12.12 1.96 -48.01
C GLN A 18 -10.80 2.75 -47.86
N HIS A 19 -10.65 3.55 -46.80
CA HIS A 19 -9.45 4.37 -46.57
C HIS A 19 -8.48 3.77 -45.53
N ILE A 20 -8.46 2.44 -45.40
CA ILE A 20 -7.36 1.75 -44.72
C ILE A 20 -6.27 1.57 -45.76
N GLY A 21 -5.50 2.65 -45.94
CA GLY A 21 -4.42 2.75 -46.89
C GLY A 21 -3.43 1.61 -46.71
N THR A 22 -3.13 0.98 -47.83
CA THR A 22 -1.97 0.14 -48.06
C THR A 22 -0.75 0.79 -47.44
N THR A 23 -0.14 0.14 -46.46
CA THR A 23 1.20 0.55 -46.03
C THR A 23 2.12 0.18 -47.19
N ASP A 24 2.44 1.16 -48.04
CA ASP A 24 3.60 1.09 -48.93
C ASP A 24 4.83 0.96 -48.03
N LEU A 25 5.25 -0.27 -47.82
CA LEU A 25 6.58 -0.57 -47.31
C LEU A 25 7.53 -0.30 -48.48
N PRO A 26 8.50 0.63 -48.37
CA PRO A 26 9.60 0.63 -49.30
C PRO A 26 10.42 -0.63 -49.04
N ASP A 27 10.17 -1.63 -49.86
CA ASP A 27 11.05 -2.76 -50.04
C ASP A 27 12.38 -2.23 -50.61
N GLN A 28 13.48 -2.70 -50.03
CA GLN A 28 14.77 -2.94 -50.68
C GLN A 28 15.94 -1.97 -50.38
N TYR A 29 16.91 -2.60 -49.71
CA TYR A 29 18.38 -2.52 -49.86
C TYR A 29 19.08 -1.18 -49.72
N GLY A 30 19.68 -1.03 -48.54
CA GLY A 30 21.00 -0.44 -48.37
C GLY A 30 21.91 -1.42 -47.64
N ALA A 31 22.23 -2.55 -48.27
CA ALA A 31 23.44 -3.29 -47.91
C ALA A 31 24.63 -2.40 -48.24
N SER A 32 25.04 -1.54 -47.30
CA SER A 32 26.36 -0.91 -47.34
C SER A 32 27.34 -1.87 -46.67
N GLU A 33 27.70 -2.94 -47.38
CA GLU A 33 28.98 -3.62 -47.13
C GLU A 33 30.08 -2.70 -47.63
N ASN A 34 30.51 -1.81 -46.73
CA ASN A 34 31.83 -1.20 -46.77
C ASN A 34 32.53 -1.61 -45.48
N TYR A 35 32.97 -2.86 -45.42
CA TYR A 35 34.04 -3.26 -44.52
C TYR A 35 35.35 -3.04 -45.28
N ALA A 36 35.81 -1.78 -45.26
CA ALA A 36 37.21 -1.50 -45.51
C ALA A 36 37.99 -2.04 -44.30
N ASP A 37 38.96 -2.89 -44.59
CA ASP A 37 39.99 -3.34 -43.67
C ASP A 37 40.58 -2.17 -42.87
N ASP A 38 40.53 -2.27 -41.54
CA ASP A 38 41.44 -1.57 -40.64
C ASP A 38 41.85 -2.55 -39.53
N GLU A 39 42.96 -3.24 -39.79
CA GLU A 39 43.70 -3.95 -38.75
C GLU A 39 44.37 -2.91 -37.83
N GLY A 40 43.68 -2.59 -36.74
CA GLY A 40 44.20 -1.83 -35.62
C GLY A 40 43.65 -2.41 -34.33
N GLU A 41 44.40 -3.31 -33.70
CA GLU A 41 44.09 -3.88 -32.38
C GLU A 41 43.88 -2.78 -31.33
N ALA A 42 42.63 -2.50 -31.00
CA ALA A 42 42.21 -2.07 -29.68
C ALA A 42 40.81 -2.61 -29.46
N SER A 43 40.70 -3.75 -28.79
CA SER A 43 39.41 -4.27 -28.32
C SER A 43 38.61 -3.12 -27.69
N PRO A 44 37.37 -2.84 -28.14
CA PRO A 44 36.49 -1.96 -27.39
C PRO A 44 36.45 -2.49 -25.96
N PRO A 45 36.67 -1.67 -24.92
CA PRO A 45 36.52 -2.13 -23.55
C PRO A 45 35.18 -2.84 -23.46
N PRO A 46 35.11 -4.09 -22.95
CA PRO A 46 33.85 -4.80 -22.86
C PRO A 46 32.86 -3.88 -22.17
N PRO A 47 31.63 -3.70 -22.72
CA PRO A 47 30.63 -2.83 -22.12
C PRO A 47 30.56 -3.15 -20.65
N SER A 48 30.89 -2.16 -19.83
CA SER A 48 31.15 -2.42 -18.44
C SER A 48 29.82 -2.83 -17.80
N LEU A 49 29.81 -3.92 -17.04
CA LEU A 49 28.64 -4.32 -16.27
C LEU A 49 28.13 -3.18 -15.36
N PHE A 50 29.02 -2.22 -15.06
CA PHE A 50 28.70 -1.00 -14.35
C PHE A 50 27.81 -0.06 -15.18
N ASP A 51 28.04 0.07 -16.48
CA ASP A 51 27.17 0.81 -17.40
C ASP A 51 25.82 0.11 -17.58
N ASP A 52 25.80 -1.23 -17.63
CA ASP A 52 24.55 -2.01 -17.66
C ASP A 52 23.76 -1.90 -16.35
N LEU A 53 24.44 -1.91 -15.20
CA LEU A 53 23.82 -1.65 -13.89
C LEU A 53 23.35 -0.20 -13.77
N LEU A 54 24.06 0.76 -14.34
CA LEU A 54 23.66 2.16 -14.36
C LEU A 54 22.45 2.37 -15.29
N ALA A 55 22.40 1.66 -16.41
CA ALA A 55 21.25 1.64 -17.32
C ALA A 55 20.03 0.96 -16.68
N LEU A 56 20.20 -0.19 -16.02
CA LEU A 56 19.14 -0.85 -15.25
C LEU A 56 18.70 -0.02 -14.03
N PHE A 57 19.61 0.73 -13.42
CA PHE A 57 19.29 1.65 -12.32
C PHE A 57 18.53 2.88 -12.84
N ALA A 58 18.89 3.41 -14.00
CA ALA A 58 18.19 4.50 -14.66
C ALA A 58 16.77 4.08 -15.11
N ASP A 59 16.63 2.89 -15.69
CA ASP A 59 15.32 2.33 -16.07
C ASP A 59 14.49 1.96 -14.83
N GLY A 60 15.09 1.34 -13.82
CA GLY A 60 14.45 0.99 -12.56
C GLY A 60 13.96 2.20 -11.77
N LYS A 61 14.70 3.31 -11.81
CA LYS A 61 14.27 4.59 -11.23
C LYS A 61 13.01 5.14 -11.92
N THR A 62 12.89 4.99 -13.24
CA THR A 62 11.71 5.47 -13.97
C THR A 62 10.49 4.59 -13.70
N TYR A 63 10.68 3.27 -13.59
CA TYR A 63 9.64 2.32 -13.21
C TYR A 63 9.17 2.47 -11.75
N ALA A 64 10.10 2.70 -10.81
CA ALA A 64 9.79 2.94 -9.40
C ALA A 64 8.99 4.24 -9.19
N GLN A 65 9.27 5.28 -9.97
CA GLN A 65 8.52 6.54 -9.91
C GLN A 65 7.07 6.38 -10.37
N ALA A 66 6.80 5.47 -11.32
CA ALA A 66 5.47 5.16 -11.79
C ALA A 66 4.63 4.38 -10.75
N GLU A 67 5.25 3.42 -10.05
CA GLU A 67 4.56 2.62 -9.03
C GLU A 67 4.27 3.43 -7.74
N VAL A 68 5.19 4.33 -7.36
CA VAL A 68 5.02 5.23 -6.21
C VAL A 68 3.83 6.18 -6.41
N ALA A 69 3.60 6.65 -7.64
CA ALA A 69 2.45 7.49 -7.96
C ALA A 69 1.11 6.73 -7.83
N TYR A 70 1.10 5.43 -8.15
CA TYR A 70 -0.08 4.57 -8.02
C TYR A 70 -0.38 4.20 -6.55
N GLN A 71 0.66 3.90 -5.77
CA GLN A 71 0.56 3.61 -4.34
C GLN A 71 0.16 4.87 -3.53
N LYS A 72 0.56 6.07 -3.97
CA LYS A 72 0.19 7.34 -3.31
C LYS A 72 -1.32 7.61 -3.35
N SER A 73 -2.01 7.21 -4.41
CA SER A 73 -3.47 7.33 -4.55
C SER A 73 -4.20 6.39 -3.57
N ARG A 74 -3.75 5.14 -3.48
CA ARG A 74 -4.32 4.12 -2.58
C ARG A 74 -4.01 4.41 -1.11
N ALA A 75 -2.81 4.90 -0.83
CA ALA A 75 -2.37 5.36 0.49
C ALA A 75 -3.14 6.61 0.95
N GLY A 76 -3.46 7.56 0.05
CA GLY A 76 -4.26 8.75 0.39
C GLY A 76 -5.67 8.41 0.88
N PHE A 77 -6.31 7.40 0.28
CA PHE A 77 -7.65 6.95 0.68
C PHE A 77 -7.63 6.20 2.02
N ALA A 78 -6.61 5.38 2.26
CA ALA A 78 -6.37 4.72 3.55
C ALA A 78 -6.02 5.74 4.65
N ALA A 79 -5.19 6.73 4.34
CA ALA A 79 -4.76 7.77 5.27
C ALA A 79 -5.93 8.65 5.74
N ASN A 80 -6.86 9.00 4.85
CA ASN A 80 -8.02 9.82 5.23
C ASN A 80 -8.99 9.04 6.15
N ARG A 81 -9.15 7.73 5.95
CA ARG A 81 -9.88 6.86 6.90
C ARG A 81 -9.16 6.76 8.24
N LEU A 82 -7.85 6.57 8.20
CA LEU A 82 -7.02 6.41 9.40
C LEU A 82 -7.05 7.66 10.28
N LYS A 83 -7.19 8.85 9.70
CA LYS A 83 -7.37 10.11 10.44
C LYS A 83 -8.59 10.06 11.36
N PHE A 84 -9.75 9.65 10.83
CA PHE A 84 -10.96 9.54 11.65
C PHE A 84 -10.84 8.41 12.67
N VAL A 85 -10.27 7.26 12.31
CA VAL A 85 -9.99 6.17 13.25
C VAL A 85 -9.09 6.64 14.40
N ALA A 86 -8.06 7.43 14.11
CA ALA A 86 -7.17 7.98 15.12
C ALA A 86 -7.88 9.00 16.03
N VAL A 87 -8.67 9.91 15.46
CA VAL A 87 -9.43 10.92 16.24
C VAL A 87 -10.48 10.26 17.13
N TYR A 88 -11.34 9.42 16.55
CA TYR A 88 -12.37 8.71 17.32
C TYR A 88 -11.75 7.70 18.30
N GLY A 89 -10.66 7.03 17.93
CA GLY A 89 -9.92 6.14 18.81
C GLY A 89 -9.31 6.88 20.00
N ALA A 90 -8.68 8.04 19.78
CA ALA A 90 -8.17 8.89 20.84
C ALA A 90 -9.29 9.42 21.75
N ALA A 91 -10.41 9.87 21.16
CA ALA A 91 -11.56 10.34 21.92
C ALA A 91 -12.17 9.23 22.78
N ALA A 92 -12.41 8.04 22.19
CA ALA A 92 -12.93 6.88 22.90
C ALA A 92 -11.96 6.42 24.01
N PHE A 93 -10.66 6.39 23.73
CA PHE A 93 -9.63 6.09 24.73
C PHE A 93 -9.65 7.12 25.86
N GLY A 94 -9.77 8.41 25.56
CA GLY A 94 -9.88 9.47 26.56
C GLY A 94 -11.09 9.29 27.48
N VAL A 95 -12.28 9.06 26.90
CA VAL A 95 -13.51 8.81 27.69
C VAL A 95 -13.38 7.53 28.52
N PHE A 96 -12.85 6.46 27.94
CA PHE A 96 -12.59 5.22 28.66
C PHE A 96 -11.60 5.42 29.81
N HIS A 97 -10.53 6.19 29.60
CA HIS A 97 -9.56 6.48 30.63
C HIS A 97 -10.17 7.30 31.78
N LEU A 98 -10.97 8.32 31.46
CA LEU A 98 -11.73 9.06 32.47
C LEU A 98 -12.68 8.15 33.26
N ALA A 99 -13.36 7.21 32.58
CA ALA A 99 -14.20 6.22 33.24
C ALA A 99 -13.40 5.30 34.18
N LEU A 100 -12.18 4.89 33.81
CA LEU A 100 -11.31 4.10 34.68
C LEU A 100 -10.87 4.88 35.93
N ILE A 101 -10.56 6.16 35.80
CA ILE A 101 -10.24 7.02 36.96
C ILE A 101 -11.47 7.13 37.86
N ALA A 102 -12.65 7.45 37.30
CA ALA A 102 -13.89 7.55 38.05
C ALA A 102 -14.26 6.24 38.76
N LEU A 103 -14.07 5.10 38.09
CA LEU A 103 -14.26 3.77 38.68
C LEU A 103 -13.31 3.56 39.86
N THR A 104 -12.03 3.88 39.70
CA THR A 104 -11.03 3.75 40.76
C THR A 104 -11.41 4.59 41.98
N VAL A 105 -11.78 5.85 41.76
CA VAL A 105 -12.23 6.77 42.83
C VAL A 105 -13.50 6.26 43.51
N GLY A 106 -14.49 5.79 42.72
CA GLY A 106 -15.74 5.25 43.26
C GLY A 106 -15.52 4.01 44.13
N VAL A 107 -14.65 3.09 43.71
CA VAL A 107 -14.29 1.90 44.50
C VAL A 107 -13.57 2.31 45.79
N LEU A 108 -12.65 3.28 45.73
CA LEU A 108 -11.97 3.76 46.94
C LEU A 108 -12.95 4.34 47.95
N ILE A 109 -13.88 5.21 47.51
CA ILE A 109 -14.91 5.79 48.40
C ILE A 109 -15.79 4.69 49.01
N ALA A 110 -16.12 3.64 48.24
CA ALA A 110 -16.93 2.52 48.72
C ALA A 110 -16.18 1.61 49.73
N LEU A 111 -14.87 1.39 49.55
CA LEU A 111 -14.07 0.50 50.40
C LEU A 111 -13.51 1.18 51.64
N MET A 112 -13.20 2.48 51.57
CA MET A 112 -12.66 3.26 52.69
C MET A 112 -13.41 3.05 54.01
N PRO A 113 -14.76 3.11 54.08
CA PRO A 113 -15.47 2.91 55.36
C PRO A 113 -15.44 1.47 55.88
N LEU A 114 -15.13 0.48 55.04
CA LEU A 114 -15.09 -0.93 55.44
C LEU A 114 -13.72 -1.37 55.94
N VAL A 115 -12.65 -0.99 55.24
CA VAL A 115 -11.29 -1.52 55.49
C VAL A 115 -10.27 -0.43 55.83
N GLY A 116 -10.67 0.85 55.75
CA GLY A 116 -9.78 1.99 55.94
C GLY A 116 -8.95 2.34 54.69
N PRO A 117 -8.33 3.55 54.66
CA PRO A 117 -7.74 4.09 53.44
C PRO A 117 -6.54 3.29 52.89
N TRP A 118 -5.66 2.83 53.77
CA TRP A 118 -4.44 2.10 53.37
C TRP A 118 -4.74 0.72 52.77
N PHE A 119 -5.70 -0.01 53.35
CA PHE A 119 -6.10 -1.31 52.80
C PHE A 119 -6.93 -1.15 51.53
N ALA A 120 -7.77 -0.11 51.44
CA ALA A 120 -8.53 0.19 50.24
C ALA A 120 -7.61 0.41 49.02
N THR A 121 -6.56 1.23 49.17
CA THR A 121 -5.62 1.47 48.07
C THR A 121 -4.86 0.21 47.68
N ALA A 122 -4.37 -0.57 48.67
CA ALA A 122 -3.68 -1.83 48.40
C ALA A 122 -4.55 -2.83 47.62
N ILE A 123 -5.82 -2.99 48.01
CA ILE A 123 -6.77 -3.89 47.35
C ILE A 123 -7.05 -3.42 45.92
N VAL A 124 -7.34 -2.13 45.73
CA VAL A 124 -7.67 -1.59 44.40
C VAL A 124 -6.48 -1.68 43.45
N THR A 125 -5.27 -1.31 43.91
CA THR A 125 -4.06 -1.39 43.10
C THR A 125 -3.77 -2.83 42.70
N LEU A 126 -3.86 -3.77 43.63
CA LEU A 126 -3.63 -5.19 43.33
C LEU A 126 -4.68 -5.71 42.33
N GLY A 127 -5.96 -5.35 42.53
CA GLY A 127 -7.04 -5.71 41.61
C GLY A 127 -6.83 -5.19 40.19
N LEU A 128 -6.41 -3.93 40.04
CA LEU A 128 -6.12 -3.33 38.73
C LEU A 128 -4.89 -3.96 38.07
N ILE A 129 -3.85 -4.31 38.83
CA ILE A 129 -2.67 -5.02 38.30
C ILE A 129 -3.10 -6.39 37.76
N VAL A 130 -3.85 -7.17 38.54
CA VAL A 130 -4.32 -8.50 38.12
C VAL A 130 -5.19 -8.37 36.86
N LEU A 131 -6.12 -7.42 36.84
CA LEU A 131 -6.96 -7.15 35.67
C LEU A 131 -6.11 -6.78 34.45
N GLY A 132 -5.14 -5.88 34.60
CA GLY A 132 -4.22 -5.48 33.54
C GLY A 132 -3.42 -6.64 32.97
N VAL A 133 -2.88 -7.51 33.82
CA VAL A 133 -2.16 -8.72 33.40
C VAL A 133 -3.06 -9.67 32.61
N VAL A 134 -4.31 -9.88 33.05
CA VAL A 134 -5.28 -10.72 32.34
C VAL A 134 -5.60 -10.14 30.95
N LEU A 135 -5.88 -8.84 30.86
CA LEU A 135 -6.14 -8.16 29.60
C LEU A 135 -4.95 -8.26 28.65
N LEU A 136 -3.72 -8.04 29.14
CA LEU A 136 -2.50 -8.12 28.34
C LEU A 136 -2.28 -9.53 27.79
N ARG A 137 -2.53 -10.57 28.62
CA ARG A 137 -2.44 -11.97 28.17
C ARG A 137 -3.45 -12.29 27.08
N LYS A 138 -4.70 -11.83 27.23
CA LYS A 138 -5.75 -12.02 26.22
C LYS A 138 -5.43 -11.29 24.92
N LEU A 139 -4.88 -10.08 25.00
CA LEU A 139 -4.41 -9.34 23.83
C LEU A 139 -3.27 -10.09 23.13
N LYS A 140 -2.25 -10.51 23.89
CA LYS A 140 -1.12 -11.27 23.35
C LYS A 140 -1.58 -12.55 22.65
N ALA A 141 -2.47 -13.32 23.26
CA ALA A 141 -3.00 -14.53 22.64
C ALA A 141 -3.67 -14.27 21.28
N LYS A 142 -4.42 -13.16 21.14
CA LYS A 142 -5.04 -12.78 19.87
C LYS A 142 -4.02 -12.32 18.82
N VAL A 143 -2.97 -11.62 19.25
CA VAL A 143 -1.91 -11.17 18.34
C VAL A 143 -1.08 -12.36 17.86
N ASP A 144 -0.76 -13.29 18.77
CA ASP A 144 -0.01 -14.49 18.47
C ASP A 144 -0.79 -15.39 17.49
N ASP A 145 -2.11 -15.54 17.67
CA ASP A 145 -3.01 -16.28 16.76
C ASP A 145 -3.01 -15.73 15.32
N ILE A 146 -3.11 -14.40 15.19
CA ILE A 146 -3.01 -13.72 13.89
C ILE A 146 -1.63 -13.94 13.28
N ARG A 147 -0.58 -13.85 14.09
CA ARG A 147 0.80 -14.03 13.61
C ARG A 147 1.07 -15.46 13.15
N SER A 148 0.50 -16.47 13.82
CA SER A 148 0.65 -17.87 13.41
C SER A 148 -0.05 -18.14 12.07
N ALA A 149 -1.24 -17.58 11.84
CA ALA A 149 -1.95 -17.76 10.57
C ALA A 149 -1.12 -17.28 9.36
N PHE A 150 -0.44 -16.13 9.49
CA PHE A 150 0.43 -15.62 8.42
C PHE A 150 1.77 -16.35 8.30
N ALA A 151 2.21 -17.07 9.34
CA ALA A 151 3.44 -17.84 9.31
C ALA A 151 3.26 -19.21 8.62
N GLU A 152 2.04 -19.76 8.65
CA GLU A 152 1.69 -21.01 7.97
C GLU A 152 1.57 -20.85 6.45
N ASP A 153 1.12 -19.69 5.95
CA ASP A 153 0.99 -19.40 4.51
C ASP A 153 2.34 -19.16 3.78
N GLY A 154 3.43 -19.02 4.54
CA GLY A 154 4.77 -18.67 4.03
C GLY A 154 5.74 -19.85 3.87
N GLN A 155 5.27 -21.10 4.05
CA GLN A 155 6.06 -22.34 3.88
C GLN A 155 5.62 -23.16 2.67
#